data_AF-A0A354BJ93-F1
#
_entry.id   AF-A0A354BJ93-F1
#
_cell.length_a   1.000
_cell.length_b   1.000
_cell.length_c   1.000
_cell.angle_alpha   90.00
_cell.angle_beta   90.00
_cell.angle_gamma   90.00
#
_symmetry.space_group_name_H-M   'P 1'
#
loop_
_entity.id
_entity.type
_entity.pdbx_description
1 polymer ?
#
loop_
_entity_poly.entity_id
_entity_poly.type
_entity_poly.pdbx_seq_one_letter_code
_entity_poly.pdbx_strand_id
1 'polypeptide(L)'
;SLNLIYRQPCLLLVSWRGQDRNDAPEHRVMGEAMLQLLDTVRIPHRTLTEKTAVEDVRWVIDTSTKMHIPVVLLLAKGVVRGLHP
;
A
#
# COMPACT_ATOMS: atom_id res chain seq x y z
N SER A 1 -5.96 -7.26 -13.32
CA SER A 1 -6.24 -7.81 -11.98
C SER A 1 -7.64 -8.42 -11.98
N LEU A 2 -7.80 -9.69 -11.58
CA LEU A 2 -9.13 -10.31 -11.45
C LEU A 2 -9.98 -9.56 -10.40
N ASN A 3 -9.36 -9.05 -9.34
CA ASN A 3 -10.05 -8.35 -8.24
C ASN A 3 -10.81 -7.10 -8.70
N LEU A 4 -10.30 -6.36 -9.69
CA LEU A 4 -10.99 -5.19 -10.23
C LEU A 4 -12.19 -5.57 -11.10
N ILE A 5 -12.08 -6.65 -11.89
CA ILE A 5 -13.13 -7.12 -12.79
C ILE A 5 -14.29 -7.72 -12.00
N TYR A 6 -13.99 -8.52 -10.98
CA TYR A 6 -14.98 -9.15 -10.12
C TYR A 6 -15.43 -8.29 -8.94
N ARG A 7 -14.93 -7.05 -8.85
CA ARG A 7 -15.25 -6.12 -7.77
C ARG A 7 -15.06 -6.75 -6.38
N GLN A 8 -13.96 -7.47 -6.20
CA GLN A 8 -13.67 -8.12 -4.92
C GLN A 8 -13.06 -7.10 -3.96
N PRO A 9 -13.68 -6.82 -2.79
CA PRO A 9 -13.09 -5.96 -1.78
C PRO A 9 -11.86 -6.67 -1.20
N CYS A 10 -10.69 -6.08 -1.38
CA CYS A 10 -9.43 -6.65 -0.90
C CYS A 10 -8.54 -5.55 -0.33
N LEU A 11 -8.22 -5.66 0.95
CA LEU A 11 -7.23 -4.79 1.57
C LEU A 11 -5.85 -5.39 1.32
N LEU A 12 -4.99 -4.63 0.64
CA LEU A 12 -3.63 -5.03 0.32
C LEU A 12 -2.65 -4.29 1.22
N LEU A 13 -2.03 -4.98 2.17
CA LEU A 13 -0.88 -4.46 2.90
C LEU A 13 0.37 -4.72 2.08
N VAL A 14 1.01 -3.66 1.60
CA VAL A 14 2.16 -3.77 0.68
C VAL A 14 3.38 -3.11 1.29
N SER A 15 4.45 -3.86 1.51
CA SER A 15 5.72 -3.27 1.95
C SER A 15 6.36 -2.48 0.81
N TRP A 16 6.81 -1.26 1.12
CA TRP A 16 7.41 -0.36 0.14
C TRP A 16 8.94 -0.43 0.20
N ARG A 17 9.47 -1.53 -0.34
CA ARG A 17 10.91 -1.76 -0.43
C ARG A 17 11.55 -0.80 -1.46
N GLY A 18 12.72 -0.26 -1.13
CA GLY A 18 13.44 0.69 -1.98
C GLY A 18 12.96 2.14 -1.92
N GLN A 19 11.97 2.47 -1.08
CA GLN A 19 11.44 3.84 -0.94
C GLN A 19 12.50 4.87 -0.49
N ASP A 20 13.38 4.48 0.43
CA ASP A 20 14.43 5.35 1.00
C ASP A 20 15.69 5.45 0.10
N ARG A 21 15.68 4.80 -1.08
CA ARG A 21 16.80 4.67 -2.04
C ARG A 21 18.08 4.04 -1.45
N ASN A 22 18.06 3.62 -0.19
CA ASN A 22 19.18 3.01 0.52
C ASN A 22 19.05 1.48 0.53
N ASP A 23 18.83 0.92 -0.67
CA ASP A 23 18.70 -0.51 -0.93
C ASP A 23 19.44 -0.85 -2.23
N ALA A 24 19.51 -2.13 -2.58
CA ALA A 24 20.15 -2.60 -3.81
C ALA A 24 19.54 -1.94 -5.07
N PRO A 25 20.31 -1.74 -6.16
CA PRO A 25 19.88 -0.99 -7.33
C PRO A 25 18.53 -1.43 -7.91
N GLU A 26 18.27 -2.73 -7.96
CA GLU A 26 17.03 -3.32 -8.45
C GLU A 26 15.80 -2.92 -7.60
N HIS A 27 15.97 -2.73 -6.29
CA HIS A 27 14.90 -2.30 -5.40
C HIS A 27 14.58 -0.81 -5.55
N ARG A 28 15.55 0.02 -5.93
CA ARG A 28 15.34 1.46 -6.15
C ARG A 28 14.38 1.70 -7.30
N VAL A 29 14.58 0.99 -8.42
CA VAL A 29 13.71 1.08 -9.60
C VAL A 29 12.25 0.80 -9.21
N MET A 30 12.01 -0.26 -8.44
CA MET A 30 10.65 -0.60 -7.98
C MET A 30 10.12 0.39 -6.95
N GLY A 31 10.94 0.81 -5.98
CA GLY A 31 10.58 1.78 -4.96
C GLY A 31 10.14 3.12 -5.55
N GLU A 32 10.83 3.58 -6.60
CA GLU A 32 10.50 4.82 -7.31
C GLU A 32 9.23 4.70 -8.15
N ALA A 33 9.02 3.57 -8.82
CA ALA A 33 7.86 3.35 -9.68
C ALA A 33 6.56 3.03 -8.93
N MET A 34 6.61 2.68 -7.63
CA MET A 34 5.50 2.12 -6.87
C MET A 34 4.20 2.96 -6.94
N LEU A 35 4.27 4.26 -6.63
CA LEU A 35 3.07 5.12 -6.63
C LEU A 35 2.49 5.26 -8.04
N GLN A 36 3.36 5.54 -9.02
CA GLN A 36 2.96 5.65 -10.41
C GLN A 36 2.31 4.36 -10.92
N LEU A 37 2.85 3.19 -10.53
CA LEU A 37 2.28 1.90 -10.88
C LEU A 37 0.84 1.79 -10.36
N LEU A 38 0.61 2.06 -9.08
CA LEU A 38 -0.71 2.00 -8.45
C LEU A 38 -1.71 2.98 -9.08
N ASP A 39 -1.26 4.20 -9.37
CA ASP A 39 -2.05 5.22 -10.06
C ASP A 39 -2.42 4.77 -11.48
N THR A 40 -1.45 4.20 -12.21
CA THR A 40 -1.64 3.70 -13.58
C THR A 40 -2.68 2.59 -13.62
N VAL A 41 -2.66 1.66 -12.66
CA VAL A 41 -3.64 0.57 -12.57
C VAL A 41 -4.92 0.97 -11.79
N ARG A 42 -5.04 2.25 -11.41
CA ARG A 42 -6.19 2.85 -10.73
C ARG A 42 -6.57 2.13 -9.42
N ILE A 43 -5.58 1.69 -8.66
CA ILE A 43 -5.80 1.13 -7.32
C ILE A 43 -5.60 2.26 -6.32
N PRO A 44 -6.65 2.67 -5.56
CA PRO A 44 -6.48 3.69 -4.55
C PRO A 44 -5.50 3.22 -3.47
N HIS A 45 -4.67 4.14 -2.99
CA HIS A 45 -3.64 3.82 -2.03
C HIS A 45 -3.40 4.95 -1.03
N ARG A 46 -2.87 4.58 0.13
CA ARG A 46 -2.27 5.50 1.10
C ARG A 46 -1.00 4.89 1.67
N THR A 47 -0.10 5.75 2.13
CA THR A 47 1.08 5.32 2.88
C THR A 47 0.79 5.46 4.36
N LEU A 48 0.93 4.36 5.09
CA LEU A 48 0.76 4.35 6.54
C LEU A 48 1.80 5.28 7.18
N THR A 49 1.35 6.11 8.12
CA THR A 49 2.24 6.86 9.02
C THR A 49 1.83 6.64 10.46
N GLU A 50 2.77 6.80 11.41
CA GLU A 50 2.44 6.70 12.84
C GLU A 50 1.36 7.72 13.26
N LYS A 51 1.34 8.90 12.62
CA LYS A 51 0.40 10.00 12.95
C LYS A 51 -1.02 9.75 12.48
N THR A 52 -1.17 8.99 11.39
CA THR A 52 -2.46 8.78 10.70
C THR A 52 -2.88 7.32 10.71
N ALA A 53 -2.25 6.48 11.53
CA ALA A 53 -2.37 5.02 11.41
C ALA A 53 -3.83 4.53 11.50
N VAL A 54 -4.59 5.08 12.45
CA VAL A 54 -6.00 4.72 12.64
C VAL A 54 -6.86 5.25 11.50
N GLU A 55 -6.65 6.50 11.07
CA GLU A 55 -7.40 7.08 9.96
C GLU A 55 -7.13 6.35 8.64
N ASP A 56 -5.88 5.98 8.39
CA ASP A 56 -5.49 5.30 7.17
C ASP A 56 -6.10 3.91 7.12
N VAL A 57 -5.97 3.11 8.19
CA VAL A 57 -6.60 1.78 8.26
C VAL A 57 -8.11 1.86 8.06
N ARG A 58 -8.78 2.81 8.74
CA ARG A 58 -10.24 3.03 8.55
C ARG A 58 -10.55 3.39 7.11
N TRP A 59 -9.79 4.30 6.51
CA TRP A 59 -10.00 4.71 5.13
C TRP A 59 -9.85 3.53 4.16
N VAL A 60 -8.86 2.64 4.35
CA VAL A 60 -8.64 1.50 3.44
C VAL A 60 -9.81 0.52 3.51
N ILE A 61 -10.28 0.21 4.72
CA ILE A 61 -11.43 -0.68 4.95
C ILE A 61 -12.70 -0.09 4.36
N ASP A 62 -13.00 1.17 4.68
CA ASP A 62 -14.18 1.87 4.19
C ASP A 62 -14.20 1.96 2.67
N THR A 63 -13.07 2.34 2.07
CA THR A 63 -12.94 2.53 0.62
C THR A 63 -13.09 1.21 -0.12
N SER A 64 -12.42 0.15 0.35
CA SER A 64 -12.51 -1.20 -0.22
C SER A 64 -13.94 -1.73 -0.17
N THR A 65 -14.62 -1.56 0.97
CA THR A 65 -15.99 -2.05 1.18
C THR A 65 -17.01 -1.26 0.38
N LYS A 66 -16.95 0.09 0.39
CA LYS A 66 -17.91 0.96 -0.33
C LYS A 66 -17.78 0.79 -1.84
N MET A 67 -16.54 0.79 -2.35
CA MET A 67 -16.30 0.75 -3.80
C MET A 67 -16.27 -0.68 -4.36
N HIS A 68 -16.15 -1.70 -3.51
CA HIS A 68 -15.98 -3.11 -3.90
C HIS A 68 -14.79 -3.28 -4.85
N ILE A 69 -13.61 -2.81 -4.43
CA ILE A 69 -12.37 -2.89 -5.20
C ILE A 69 -11.18 -3.15 -4.27
N PRO A 70 -10.04 -3.62 -4.80
CA PRO A 70 -8.80 -3.62 -4.05
C PRO A 70 -8.35 -2.21 -3.68
N VAL A 71 -7.82 -2.04 -2.47
CA VAL A 71 -7.22 -0.80 -1.97
C VAL A 71 -5.92 -1.13 -1.25
N VAL A 72 -4.87 -0.34 -1.47
CA VAL A 72 -3.54 -0.58 -0.93
C VAL A 72 -3.25 0.32 0.27
N LEU A 73 -2.67 -0.26 1.31
CA LEU A 73 -1.97 0.45 2.37
C LEU A 73 -0.47 0.15 2.25
N LEU A 74 0.31 1.15 1.85
CA LEU A 74 1.76 1.04 1.72
C LEU A 74 2.42 1.15 3.10
N LEU A 75 3.33 0.22 3.38
CA LEU A 75 4.11 0.16 4.60
C LEU A 75 5.54 0.59 4.29
N ALA A 76 5.87 1.85 4.61
CA ALA A 76 7.23 2.34 4.52
C ALA A 76 8.14 1.63 5.55
N LYS A 77 9.44 1.64 5.29
CA LYS A 77 10.43 1.02 6.19
C LYS A 77 10.30 1.60 7.60
N GLY A 78 10.22 0.73 8.58
CA GLY A 78 10.19 1.10 10.01
C GLY A 78 8.82 1.54 10.56
N VAL A 79 7.78 1.67 9.73
CA VAL A 79 6.45 2.09 10.22
C VAL A 79 5.73 1.01 11.03
N VAL A 80 6.00 -0.27 10.74
CA VAL A 80 5.55 -1.41 11.55
C VAL A 80 6.77 -2.01 12.21
N ARG A 81 6.72 -2.12 13.55
CA ARG A 81 7.75 -2.79 14.35
C ARG A 81 7.21 -4.17 14.71
N GLY A 82 8.03 -5.20 14.51
CA GLY A 82 7.67 -6.55 14.92
C GLY A 82 7.56 -6.66 16.43
N LEU A 83 6.65 -7.51 16.90
CA LEU A 83 6.69 -8.06 18.25
C LEU A 83 7.76 -9.16 18.27
N HIS A 84 9.03 -8.82 18.05
CA HIS A 84 10.11 -9.75 18.34
C HIS A 84 10.45 -9.62 19.83
N PRO A 85 10.48 -10.74 20.59
CA PRO A 85 10.97 -10.74 21.97
C PRO A 85 12.45 -10.36 22.04
#